data_AF-A0A8T3NCB7-F1
#
_entry.id   AF-A0A8T3NCB7-F1
#
_cell.length_a   1.000
_cell.length_b   1.000
_cell.length_c   1.000
_cell.angle_alpha   90.00
_cell.angle_beta   90.00
_cell.angle_gamma   90.00
#
_symmetry.space_group_name_H-M   'P 1'
#
loop_
_entity.id
_entity.type
_entity.pdbx_description
1 polymer ?
#
loop_
_entity_poly.entity_id
_entity_poly.type
_entity_poly.pdbx_seq_one_letter_code
_entity_poly.pdbx_strand_id
1 'polypeptide(L)'
;GIQLYILTEQTDRYFAWTINPPITAAFLGAAYWASFLLEFLAARQRTWAHARVAVPAVLVFTTLTLVATLLHLDRFHLDSVFGWVWVAVYAVVPPLMLGLLVYQLRAPGGDPPRQAPLPSWLRGTLGLQAALLLLFGAALFLAPQAAAPLWPWMLTPLTGRAVGAWLLGLGVAAAQMGWENDWLRGRVAMAAYALLGGLELLALARYAGALDWSEPRAWVYLLFLLSVLAVGGYGWRAAASVARAES
;
A
#
# COMPACT_ATOMS: atom_id res chain seq x y z
N GLY A 1 0.79 -11.78 4.05
CA GLY A 1 1.89 -11.87 3.08
C GLY A 1 2.00 -13.24 2.44
N ILE A 2 2.58 -14.23 3.14
CA ILE A 2 2.89 -15.57 2.58
C ILE A 2 1.68 -16.27 1.94
N GLN A 3 0.57 -16.37 2.68
CA GLN A 3 -0.68 -17.00 2.22
C GLN A 3 -1.19 -16.42 0.90
N LEU A 4 -0.95 -15.13 0.66
CA LEU A 4 -1.45 -14.40 -0.49
C LEU A 4 -0.44 -14.37 -1.65
N TYR A 5 0.85 -14.31 -1.36
CA TYR A 5 1.88 -14.15 -2.39
C TYR A 5 2.44 -15.48 -2.92
N ILE A 6 2.60 -16.46 -2.02
CA ILE A 6 3.15 -17.78 -2.37
C ILE A 6 2.00 -18.75 -2.67
N LEU A 7 1.00 -18.79 -1.79
CA LEU A 7 -0.15 -19.73 -1.84
C LEU A 7 -1.40 -19.10 -2.49
N THR A 8 -1.21 -18.30 -3.54
CA THR A 8 -2.23 -17.53 -4.28
C THR A 8 -3.49 -18.32 -4.66
N GLU A 9 -3.36 -19.62 -4.90
CA GLU A 9 -4.45 -20.53 -5.33
C GLU A 9 -5.15 -21.25 -4.18
N GLN A 10 -4.70 -21.06 -2.93
CA GLN A 10 -5.19 -21.78 -1.75
C GLN A 10 -5.84 -20.84 -0.73
N THR A 11 -6.41 -19.72 -1.20
CA THR A 11 -7.04 -18.69 -0.35
C THR A 11 -8.38 -19.16 0.22
N ASP A 12 -9.01 -20.15 -0.40
CA ASP A 12 -10.18 -20.87 0.12
C ASP A 12 -9.88 -21.59 1.45
N ARG A 13 -8.63 -22.05 1.65
CA ARG A 13 -8.23 -22.81 2.85
C ARG A 13 -7.42 -22.01 3.85
N TYR A 14 -6.49 -21.21 3.36
CA TYR A 14 -5.46 -20.57 4.20
C TYR A 14 -5.63 -19.06 4.34
N PHE A 15 -6.78 -18.51 3.95
CA PHE A 15 -7.02 -17.08 4.03
C PHE A 15 -8.44 -16.77 4.51
N ALA A 16 -8.66 -15.51 4.87
CA ALA A 16 -9.88 -15.06 5.55
C ALA A 16 -11.13 -15.06 4.63
N TRP A 17 -10.93 -15.03 3.32
CA TRP A 17 -11.96 -15.25 2.30
C TRP A 17 -11.30 -15.78 1.03
N THR A 18 -12.11 -16.34 0.13
CA THR A 18 -11.63 -16.84 -1.16
C THR A 18 -11.34 -15.69 -2.13
N ILE A 19 -10.15 -15.67 -2.75
CA ILE A 19 -9.75 -14.68 -3.76
C ILE A 19 -9.51 -15.38 -5.11
N ASN A 20 -10.24 -14.93 -6.12
CA ASN A 20 -10.10 -15.36 -7.52
C ASN A 20 -10.27 -14.11 -8.42
N PRO A 21 -9.36 -13.83 -9.38
CA PRO A 21 -8.19 -14.62 -9.82
C PRO A 21 -6.97 -14.59 -8.88
N PRO A 22 -6.05 -15.59 -8.96
CA PRO A 22 -4.83 -15.67 -8.14
C PRO A 22 -3.91 -14.43 -8.20
N ILE A 23 -3.91 -13.70 -9.33
CA ILE A 23 -3.16 -12.45 -9.47
C ILE A 23 -3.61 -11.39 -8.45
N THR A 24 -4.91 -11.36 -8.08
CA THR A 24 -5.41 -10.47 -7.03
C THR A 24 -4.84 -10.85 -5.67
N ALA A 25 -4.71 -12.15 -5.37
CA ALA A 25 -4.07 -12.59 -4.14
C ALA A 25 -2.59 -12.16 -4.14
N ALA A 26 -1.88 -12.33 -5.26
CA ALA A 26 -0.50 -11.90 -5.39
C ALA A 26 -0.33 -10.38 -5.19
N PHE A 27 -1.20 -9.56 -5.78
CA PHE A 27 -1.24 -8.10 -5.55
C PHE A 27 -1.36 -7.77 -4.06
N LEU A 28 -2.38 -8.33 -3.39
CA LEU A 28 -2.58 -8.09 -1.95
C LEU A 28 -1.37 -8.58 -1.13
N GLY A 29 -0.80 -9.73 -1.51
CA GLY A 29 0.39 -10.30 -0.89
C GLY A 29 1.62 -9.41 -1.00
N ALA A 30 1.85 -8.79 -2.17
CA ALA A 30 2.91 -7.83 -2.41
C ALA A 30 2.74 -6.60 -1.52
N ALA A 31 1.52 -6.05 -1.50
CA ALA A 31 1.18 -4.91 -0.66
C ALA A 31 1.40 -5.20 0.84
N TYR A 32 1.03 -6.38 1.33
CA TYR A 32 1.33 -6.79 2.72
C TYR A 32 2.83 -6.87 3.00
N TRP A 33 3.64 -7.42 2.09
CA TRP A 33 5.09 -7.50 2.29
C TRP A 33 5.75 -6.11 2.27
N ALA A 34 5.28 -5.22 1.39
CA ALA A 34 5.72 -3.83 1.37
C ALA A 34 5.32 -3.08 2.66
N SER A 35 4.07 -3.25 3.13
CA SER A 35 3.60 -2.65 4.41
C SER A 35 4.39 -3.19 5.60
N PHE A 36 4.66 -4.50 5.64
CA PHE A 36 5.49 -5.09 6.68
C PHE A 36 6.87 -4.44 6.72
N LEU A 37 7.54 -4.25 5.57
CA LEU A 37 8.83 -3.58 5.52
C LEU A 37 8.72 -2.11 6.00
N LEU A 38 7.70 -1.38 5.54
CA LEU A 38 7.43 0.00 5.93
C LEU A 38 7.28 0.11 7.46
N GLU A 39 6.38 -0.67 8.04
CA GLU A 39 6.07 -0.66 9.47
C GLU A 39 7.27 -1.12 10.30
N PHE A 40 7.96 -2.19 9.90
CA PHE A 40 9.14 -2.69 10.59
C PHE A 40 10.26 -1.64 10.64
N LEU A 41 10.56 -0.98 9.52
CA LEU A 41 11.59 0.06 9.46
C LEU A 41 11.16 1.36 10.13
N ALA A 42 9.87 1.73 10.05
CA ALA A 42 9.32 2.91 10.70
C ALA A 42 9.34 2.76 12.24
N ALA A 43 9.00 1.58 12.76
CA ALA A 43 9.05 1.28 14.20
C ALA A 43 10.48 1.37 14.79
N ARG A 44 11.52 1.28 13.94
CA ARG A 44 12.93 1.42 14.33
C ARG A 44 13.43 2.87 14.26
N GLN A 45 12.62 3.81 13.78
CA GLN A 45 13.01 5.22 13.77
C GLN A 45 12.88 5.82 15.17
N ARG A 46 13.85 6.65 15.55
CA ARG A 46 13.88 7.31 16.86
C ARG A 46 13.02 8.58 16.91
N THR A 47 12.69 9.14 15.75
CA THR A 47 11.97 10.41 15.62
C THR A 47 10.70 10.21 14.81
N TRP A 48 9.61 10.84 15.27
CA TRP A 48 8.32 10.81 14.60
C TRP A 48 8.41 11.26 13.13
N ALA A 49 9.20 12.32 12.85
CA ALA A 49 9.38 12.84 11.49
C ALA A 49 9.87 11.80 10.47
N HIS A 50 10.64 10.79 10.89
CA HIS A 50 11.14 9.73 10.01
C HIS A 50 10.21 8.52 9.91
N ALA A 51 9.25 8.37 10.84
CA ALA A 51 8.28 7.27 10.86
C ALA A 51 6.91 7.67 10.30
N ARG A 52 6.55 8.95 10.37
CA ARG A 52 5.16 9.42 10.24
C ARG A 52 4.51 9.20 8.88
N VAL A 53 5.27 8.94 7.82
CA VAL A 53 4.71 8.59 6.49
C VAL A 53 3.90 7.30 6.55
N ALA A 54 4.29 6.35 7.41
CA ALA A 54 3.58 5.09 7.54
C ALA A 54 2.20 5.26 8.19
N VAL A 55 2.05 6.18 9.14
CA VAL A 55 0.89 6.17 10.05
C VAL A 55 -0.43 6.56 9.37
N PRO A 56 -0.53 7.69 8.63
CA PRO A 56 -1.77 8.03 7.92
C PRO A 56 -2.13 6.99 6.85
N ALA A 57 -1.14 6.46 6.15
CA ALA A 57 -1.33 5.44 5.12
C ALA A 57 -1.94 4.15 5.70
N VAL A 58 -1.35 3.61 6.76
CA VAL A 58 -1.85 2.40 7.42
C VAL A 58 -3.20 2.65 8.10
N LEU A 59 -3.43 3.83 8.70
CA LEU A 59 -4.72 4.17 9.29
C LEU A 59 -5.84 4.19 8.24
N VAL A 60 -5.60 4.82 7.07
CA VAL A 60 -6.56 4.83 5.96
C VAL A 60 -6.82 3.42 5.45
N PHE A 61 -5.76 2.66 5.16
CA PHE A 61 -5.88 1.29 4.68
C PHE A 61 -6.67 0.40 5.64
N THR A 62 -6.31 0.39 6.92
CA THR A 62 -6.93 -0.48 7.93
C THR A 62 -8.39 -0.10 8.19
N THR A 63 -8.70 1.21 8.23
CA THR A 63 -10.09 1.69 8.39
C THR A 63 -10.95 1.29 7.21
N LEU A 64 -10.47 1.48 5.98
CA LEU A 64 -11.21 1.12 4.78
C LEU A 64 -11.35 -0.40 4.63
N THR A 65 -10.34 -1.16 5.04
CA THR A 65 -10.41 -2.62 5.05
C THR A 65 -11.41 -3.13 6.08
N LEU A 66 -11.51 -2.49 7.26
CA LEU A 66 -12.58 -2.78 8.22
C LEU A 66 -13.95 -2.51 7.60
N VAL A 67 -14.15 -1.36 6.95
CA VAL A 67 -15.42 -1.03 6.27
C VAL A 67 -15.75 -2.08 5.20
N ALA A 68 -14.79 -2.44 4.33
CA ALA A 68 -14.99 -3.48 3.32
C ALA A 68 -15.30 -4.84 3.93
N THR A 69 -14.67 -5.18 5.07
CA THR A 69 -14.94 -6.42 5.82
C THR A 69 -16.37 -6.43 6.34
N LEU A 70 -16.84 -5.35 6.95
CA LEU A 70 -18.21 -5.25 7.46
C LEU A 70 -19.26 -5.30 6.34
N LEU A 71 -18.97 -4.69 5.19
CA LEU A 71 -19.88 -4.68 4.03
C LEU A 71 -20.02 -6.04 3.32
N HIS A 72 -19.05 -6.94 3.50
CA HIS A 72 -18.97 -8.24 2.81
C HIS A 72 -18.74 -9.38 3.81
N LEU A 73 -19.20 -9.20 5.05
CA LEU A 73 -18.90 -10.12 6.14
C LEU A 73 -19.38 -11.55 5.85
N ASP A 74 -20.43 -11.68 5.03
CA ASP A 74 -20.98 -12.94 4.51
C ASP A 74 -19.99 -13.74 3.65
N ARG A 75 -18.95 -13.10 3.12
CA ARG A 75 -17.93 -13.74 2.28
C ARG A 75 -16.73 -14.28 3.05
N PHE A 76 -16.61 -13.93 4.32
CA PHE A 76 -15.47 -14.35 5.14
C PHE A 76 -15.71 -15.75 5.71
N HIS A 77 -14.63 -16.53 5.83
CA HIS A 77 -14.64 -17.88 6.41
C HIS A 77 -14.73 -17.79 7.94
N LEU A 78 -15.89 -17.39 8.47
CA LEU A 78 -16.13 -17.21 9.92
C LEU A 78 -16.30 -18.52 10.69
N ASP A 79 -16.21 -19.65 10.00
CA ASP A 79 -16.03 -21.00 10.51
C ASP A 79 -14.54 -21.37 10.69
N SER A 80 -13.62 -20.51 10.25
CA SER A 80 -12.17 -20.73 10.30
C SER A 80 -11.46 -19.74 11.24
N VAL A 81 -10.29 -20.14 11.75
CA VAL A 81 -9.40 -19.25 12.52
C VAL A 81 -8.92 -18.07 11.68
N PHE A 82 -8.73 -18.24 10.37
CA PHE A 82 -8.23 -17.18 9.49
C PHE A 82 -9.23 -16.03 9.35
N GLY A 83 -10.52 -16.34 9.22
CA GLY A 83 -11.59 -15.35 9.19
C GLY A 83 -11.68 -14.55 10.49
N TRP A 84 -11.66 -15.24 11.64
CA TRP A 84 -11.69 -14.58 12.95
C TRP A 84 -10.47 -13.71 13.23
N VAL A 85 -9.26 -14.20 12.92
CA VAL A 85 -8.02 -13.41 13.06
C VAL A 85 -8.08 -12.15 12.21
N TRP A 86 -8.57 -12.25 10.97
CA TRP A 86 -8.75 -11.08 10.10
C TRP A 86 -9.69 -10.05 10.73
N VAL A 87 -10.88 -10.47 11.13
CA VAL A 87 -11.88 -9.56 11.75
C VAL A 87 -11.32 -8.92 13.00
N ALA A 88 -10.66 -9.69 13.88
CA ALA A 88 -10.05 -9.17 15.10
C ALA A 88 -8.97 -8.12 14.81
N VAL A 89 -8.06 -8.40 13.86
CA VAL A 89 -7.01 -7.44 13.45
C VAL A 89 -7.63 -6.14 12.95
N TYR A 90 -8.59 -6.20 12.03
CA TYR A 90 -9.18 -5.00 11.46
C TYR A 90 -10.16 -4.28 12.37
N ALA A 91 -10.73 -4.95 13.37
CA ALA A 91 -11.54 -4.29 14.41
C ALA A 91 -10.66 -3.54 15.42
N VAL A 92 -9.45 -4.04 15.72
CA VAL A 92 -8.58 -3.49 16.77
C VAL A 92 -7.57 -2.48 16.26
N VAL A 93 -6.94 -2.72 15.10
CA VAL A 93 -5.83 -1.91 14.60
C VAL A 93 -6.25 -0.45 14.30
N PRO A 94 -7.34 -0.16 13.57
CA PRO A 94 -7.75 1.23 13.32
C PRO A 94 -7.96 2.09 14.57
N PRO A 95 -8.77 1.69 15.57
CA PRO A 95 -8.95 2.50 16.78
C PRO A 95 -7.67 2.63 17.59
N LEU A 96 -6.85 1.57 17.66
CA LEU A 96 -5.54 1.62 18.33
C LEU A 96 -4.62 2.64 17.65
N MET A 97 -4.49 2.58 16.32
CA MET A 97 -3.67 3.51 15.55
C MET A 97 -4.16 4.95 15.66
N LEU A 98 -5.48 5.17 15.64
CA LEU A 98 -6.06 6.49 15.85
C LEU A 98 -5.73 7.03 17.25
N GLY A 99 -5.88 6.20 18.29
CA GLY A 99 -5.52 6.57 19.66
C GLY A 99 -4.04 6.93 19.80
N LEU A 100 -3.14 6.11 19.23
CA LEU A 100 -1.70 6.36 19.22
C LEU A 100 -1.33 7.61 18.43
N LEU A 101 -1.99 7.87 17.29
CA LEU A 101 -1.78 9.10 16.53
C LEU A 101 -2.20 10.34 17.33
N VAL A 102 -3.38 10.30 17.96
CA VAL A 102 -3.86 11.40 18.82
C VAL A 102 -2.91 11.62 19.99
N TYR A 103 -2.42 10.55 20.63
CA TYR A 103 -1.42 10.63 21.69
C TYR A 103 -0.13 11.29 21.20
N GLN A 104 0.40 10.86 20.05
CA GLN A 104 1.62 11.41 19.46
C GLN A 104 1.48 12.88 19.05
N LEU A 105 0.32 13.30 18.52
CA LEU A 105 0.07 14.68 18.14
C LEU A 105 -0.08 15.62 19.35
N ARG A 106 -0.39 15.07 20.53
CA ARG A 106 -0.48 15.81 21.80
C ARG A 106 0.82 15.78 22.61
N ALA A 107 1.78 14.94 22.23
CA ALA A 107 3.06 14.83 22.93
C ALA A 107 3.86 16.14 22.77
N PRO A 108 4.47 16.68 23.86
CA PRO A 108 5.32 17.85 23.77
C PRO A 108 6.51 17.61 22.83
N GLY A 109 6.76 18.55 21.92
CA GLY A 109 7.87 18.48 20.97
C GLY A 109 7.68 19.43 19.79
N GLY A 110 8.74 19.64 19.01
CA GLY A 110 8.69 20.36 17.74
C GLY A 110 8.86 19.41 16.56
N ASP A 111 8.38 19.81 15.38
CA ASP A 111 8.77 19.16 14.12
C ASP A 111 10.19 19.65 13.78
N PRO A 112 11.19 18.76 13.67
CA PRO A 112 12.51 19.15 13.20
C PRO A 112 12.41 19.90 11.85
N PRO A 113 13.40 20.73 11.46
CA PRO A 113 13.40 21.32 10.14
C PRO A 113 13.62 20.26 9.04
N ARG A 114 13.22 20.58 7.82
CA ARG A 114 13.57 19.81 6.61
C ARG A 114 14.99 20.19 6.21
N GLN A 115 15.81 19.21 5.87
CA GLN A 115 17.25 19.39 5.66
C GLN A 115 17.69 19.00 4.24
N ALA A 116 17.01 18.01 3.63
CA ALA A 116 17.43 17.44 2.36
C ALA A 116 16.28 17.38 1.36
N PRO A 117 15.93 18.50 0.68
CA PRO A 117 14.74 18.56 -0.17
C PRO A 117 14.79 17.60 -1.36
N LEU A 118 13.61 17.08 -1.74
CA LEU A 118 13.48 16.25 -2.94
C LEU A 118 13.63 17.11 -4.20
N PRO A 119 14.21 16.57 -5.29
CA PRO A 119 14.19 17.24 -6.57
C PRO A 119 12.76 17.38 -7.09
N SER A 120 12.48 18.48 -7.80
CA SER A 120 11.12 18.86 -8.22
C SER A 120 10.44 17.81 -9.09
N TRP A 121 11.18 17.15 -9.99
CA TRP A 121 10.66 16.08 -10.83
C TRP A 121 10.13 14.91 -9.99
N LEU A 122 10.87 14.50 -8.96
CA LEU A 122 10.48 13.38 -8.10
C LEU A 122 9.23 13.73 -7.30
N ARG A 123 9.15 14.96 -6.79
CA ARG A 123 7.96 15.47 -6.10
C ARG A 123 6.75 15.51 -7.04
N GLY A 124 6.95 15.93 -8.29
CA GLY A 124 5.93 15.90 -9.33
C GLY A 124 5.45 14.48 -9.64
N THR A 125 6.37 13.53 -9.81
CA THR A 125 6.04 12.12 -10.05
C THR A 125 5.30 11.49 -8.87
N LEU A 126 5.73 11.73 -7.63
CA LEU A 126 5.01 11.28 -6.43
C LEU A 126 3.60 11.87 -6.35
N GLY A 127 3.45 13.16 -6.68
CA GLY A 127 2.14 13.81 -6.74
C GLY A 127 1.21 13.19 -7.79
N LEU A 128 1.74 12.90 -8.98
CA LEU A 128 0.98 12.22 -10.04
C LEU A 128 0.60 10.79 -9.63
N GLN A 129 1.53 10.02 -9.08
CA GLN A 129 1.25 8.66 -8.59
C GLN A 129 0.21 8.69 -7.48
N ALA A 130 0.32 9.61 -6.53
CA ALA A 130 -0.67 9.80 -5.47
C ALA A 130 -2.06 10.10 -6.04
N ALA A 131 -2.16 11.03 -6.98
CA ALA A 131 -3.44 11.36 -7.62
C ALA A 131 -4.06 10.14 -8.31
N LEU A 132 -3.28 9.40 -9.10
CA LEU A 132 -3.76 8.19 -9.78
C LEU A 132 -4.23 7.12 -8.78
N LEU A 133 -3.41 6.84 -7.76
CA LEU A 133 -3.74 5.87 -6.71
C LEU A 133 -5.00 6.26 -5.93
N LEU A 134 -5.13 7.52 -5.55
CA LEU A 134 -6.28 8.01 -4.80
C LEU A 134 -7.56 7.99 -5.64
N LEU A 135 -7.49 8.41 -6.91
CA LEU A 135 -8.66 8.45 -7.79
C LEU A 135 -9.15 7.03 -8.14
N PHE A 136 -8.25 6.14 -8.59
CA PHE A 136 -8.62 4.75 -8.88
C PHE A 136 -9.01 3.98 -7.63
N GLY A 137 -8.32 4.23 -6.51
CA GLY A 137 -8.65 3.62 -5.22
C GLY A 137 -10.04 4.00 -4.74
N ALA A 138 -10.39 5.29 -4.82
CA ALA A 138 -11.73 5.78 -4.49
C ALA A 138 -12.80 5.17 -5.41
N ALA A 139 -12.54 5.12 -6.73
CA ALA A 139 -13.47 4.53 -7.69
C ALA A 139 -13.74 3.04 -7.39
N LEU A 140 -12.68 2.25 -7.17
CA LEU A 140 -12.80 0.84 -6.81
C LEU A 140 -13.45 0.62 -5.43
N PHE A 141 -13.25 1.53 -4.49
CA PHE A 141 -13.82 1.40 -3.15
C PHE A 141 -15.30 1.77 -3.08
N LEU A 142 -15.68 2.90 -3.69
CA LEU A 142 -17.03 3.46 -3.62
C LEU A 142 -17.97 2.80 -4.64
N ALA A 143 -17.48 2.51 -5.84
CA ALA A 143 -18.28 1.97 -6.95
C ALA A 143 -17.58 0.77 -7.63
N PRO A 144 -17.29 -0.33 -6.90
CA PRO A 144 -16.46 -1.43 -7.41
C PRO A 144 -17.02 -2.07 -8.68
N GLN A 145 -18.34 -2.19 -8.85
CA GLN A 145 -18.93 -2.78 -10.06
C GLN A 145 -18.71 -1.90 -11.29
N ALA A 146 -18.81 -0.58 -11.13
CA ALA A 146 -18.62 0.37 -12.23
C ALA A 146 -17.13 0.54 -12.58
N ALA A 147 -16.25 0.45 -11.59
CA ALA A 147 -14.81 0.62 -11.77
C ALA A 147 -14.08 -0.68 -12.19
N ALA A 148 -14.64 -1.87 -11.91
CA ALA A 148 -14.00 -3.15 -12.23
C ALA A 148 -13.57 -3.30 -13.70
N PRO A 149 -14.33 -2.86 -14.72
CA PRO A 149 -13.91 -2.94 -16.13
C PRO A 149 -12.66 -2.10 -16.46
N LEU A 150 -12.35 -1.08 -15.67
CA LEU A 150 -11.16 -0.24 -15.86
C LEU A 150 -9.88 -0.92 -15.34
N TRP A 151 -10.03 -1.92 -14.48
CA TRP A 151 -8.91 -2.68 -13.93
C TRP A 151 -8.38 -3.70 -14.95
N PRO A 152 -7.07 -4.03 -14.96
CA PRO A 152 -6.50 -4.88 -16.01
C PRO A 152 -6.94 -6.36 -15.95
N TRP A 153 -7.55 -6.80 -14.86
CA TRP A 153 -8.14 -8.12 -14.69
C TRP A 153 -9.46 -8.06 -13.91
N MET A 154 -10.22 -9.14 -13.88
CA MET A 154 -11.52 -9.15 -13.19
C MET A 154 -11.38 -9.01 -11.67
N LEU A 155 -12.22 -8.16 -11.09
CA LEU A 155 -12.37 -7.99 -9.65
C LEU A 155 -13.82 -8.22 -9.25
N THR A 156 -14.02 -9.00 -8.20
CA THR A 156 -15.30 -9.05 -7.47
C THR A 156 -15.52 -7.74 -6.68
N PRO A 157 -16.75 -7.46 -6.20
CA PRO A 157 -17.00 -6.28 -5.37
C PRO A 157 -16.14 -6.22 -4.10
N LEU A 158 -15.93 -7.36 -3.42
CA LEU A 158 -15.07 -7.43 -2.22
C LEU A 158 -13.61 -7.15 -2.59
N THR A 159 -13.07 -7.86 -3.59
CA THR A 159 -11.67 -7.67 -4.00
C THR A 159 -11.42 -6.29 -4.60
N GLY A 160 -12.39 -5.70 -5.28
CA GLY A 160 -12.34 -4.32 -5.76
C GLY A 160 -12.16 -3.33 -4.63
N ARG A 161 -12.96 -3.46 -3.56
CA ARG A 161 -12.80 -2.63 -2.36
C ARG A 161 -11.49 -2.89 -1.63
N ALA A 162 -11.04 -4.14 -1.54
CA ALA A 162 -9.75 -4.47 -0.92
C ALA A 162 -8.57 -3.84 -1.68
N VAL A 163 -8.55 -3.97 -3.02
CA VAL A 163 -7.57 -3.28 -3.88
C VAL A 163 -7.69 -1.76 -3.71
N GLY A 164 -8.91 -1.22 -3.74
CA GLY A 164 -9.15 0.22 -3.57
C GLY A 164 -8.63 0.77 -2.24
N ALA A 165 -8.81 0.04 -1.14
CA ALA A 165 -8.28 0.40 0.18
C ALA A 165 -6.74 0.46 0.18
N TRP A 166 -6.08 -0.50 -0.48
CA TRP A 166 -4.63 -0.47 -0.65
C TRP A 166 -4.17 0.71 -1.49
N LEU A 167 -4.81 0.97 -2.63
CA LEU A 167 -4.47 2.11 -3.49
C LEU A 167 -4.64 3.43 -2.73
N LEU A 168 -5.70 3.58 -1.93
CA LEU A 168 -5.92 4.77 -1.10
C LEU A 168 -4.82 4.94 -0.04
N GLY A 169 -4.46 3.89 0.69
CA GLY A 169 -3.36 3.94 1.67
C GLY A 169 -2.00 4.28 1.02
N LEU A 170 -1.68 3.63 -0.11
CA LEU A 170 -0.46 3.90 -0.88
C LEU A 170 -0.44 5.31 -1.47
N GLY A 171 -1.57 5.80 -1.95
CA GLY A 171 -1.73 7.16 -2.46
C GLY A 171 -1.50 8.21 -1.38
N VAL A 172 -2.00 7.97 -0.16
CA VAL A 172 -1.72 8.82 1.01
C VAL A 172 -0.22 8.81 1.36
N ALA A 173 0.43 7.64 1.36
CA ALA A 173 1.87 7.55 1.58
C ALA A 173 2.66 8.34 0.52
N ALA A 174 2.33 8.18 -0.76
CA ALA A 174 2.98 8.89 -1.87
C ALA A 174 2.78 10.41 -1.77
N ALA A 175 1.55 10.87 -1.48
CA ALA A 175 1.26 12.28 -1.26
C ALA A 175 2.05 12.84 -0.08
N GLN A 176 2.11 12.09 1.03
CA GLN A 176 2.82 12.51 2.22
C GLN A 176 4.33 12.57 1.98
N MET A 177 4.94 11.59 1.28
CA MET A 177 6.36 11.67 0.88
C MET A 177 6.65 12.95 0.08
N GLY A 178 5.79 13.30 -0.87
CA GLY A 178 5.91 14.54 -1.65
C GLY A 178 5.74 15.80 -0.79
N TRP A 179 4.84 15.77 0.20
CA TRP A 179 4.59 16.87 1.12
C TRP A 179 5.71 17.07 2.14
N GLU A 180 6.26 15.98 2.69
CA GLU A 180 7.45 16.00 3.57
C GLU A 180 8.62 16.66 2.85
N ASN A 181 8.76 16.40 1.55
CA ASN A 181 9.79 16.97 0.71
C ASN A 181 11.18 16.90 1.36
N ASP A 182 11.54 15.74 1.89
CA ASP A 182 12.82 15.50 2.57
C ASP A 182 13.25 14.04 2.41
N TRP A 183 14.49 13.82 1.98
CA TRP A 183 15.06 12.50 1.72
C TRP A 183 15.09 11.60 2.96
N LEU A 184 15.46 12.14 4.12
CA LEU A 184 15.61 11.38 5.35
C LEU A 184 14.24 10.95 5.88
N ARG A 185 13.24 11.83 5.77
CA ARG A 185 11.85 11.53 6.14
C ARG A 185 11.19 10.51 5.22
N GLY A 186 11.49 10.57 3.92
CA GLY A 186 10.94 9.65 2.93
C GLY A 186 11.66 8.30 2.85
N ARG A 187 12.87 8.16 3.41
CA ARG A 187 13.77 7.02 3.18
C ARG A 187 13.12 5.65 3.39
N VAL A 188 12.42 5.49 4.51
CA VAL A 188 11.78 4.22 4.87
C VAL A 188 10.64 3.88 3.91
N ALA A 189 9.79 4.87 3.61
CA ALA A 189 8.69 4.72 2.68
C ALA A 189 9.18 4.43 1.25
N MET A 190 10.26 5.06 0.80
CA MET A 190 10.88 4.78 -0.50
C MET A 190 11.39 3.34 -0.63
N ALA A 191 11.98 2.79 0.44
CA ALA A 191 12.42 1.38 0.44
C ALA A 191 11.23 0.41 0.31
N ALA A 192 10.15 0.65 1.07
CA ALA A 192 8.93 -0.12 0.96
C ALA A 192 8.25 0.02 -0.41
N TYR A 193 8.29 1.22 -1.00
CA TYR A 193 7.74 1.49 -2.32
C TYR A 193 8.54 0.80 -3.44
N ALA A 194 9.86 0.70 -3.28
CA ALA A 194 10.71 -0.10 -4.17
C ALA A 194 10.36 -1.59 -4.08
N LEU A 195 10.21 -2.12 -2.86
CA LEU A 195 9.82 -3.51 -2.64
C LEU A 195 8.43 -3.79 -3.24
N LEU A 196 7.47 -2.88 -3.05
CA LEU A 196 6.14 -2.97 -3.66
C LEU A 196 6.26 -3.09 -5.18
N GLY A 197 6.93 -2.15 -5.85
CA GLY A 197 7.09 -2.18 -7.30
C GLY A 197 7.74 -3.48 -7.79
N GLY A 198 8.77 -3.96 -7.09
CA GLY A 198 9.44 -5.23 -7.44
C GLY A 198 8.54 -6.46 -7.29
N LEU A 199 7.80 -6.55 -6.18
CA LEU A 199 6.89 -7.68 -5.93
C LEU A 199 5.65 -7.63 -6.83
N GLU A 200 5.12 -6.46 -7.14
CA GLU A 200 4.00 -6.31 -8.09
C GLU A 200 4.43 -6.66 -9.52
N LEU A 201 5.64 -6.25 -9.95
CA LEU A 201 6.19 -6.65 -11.24
C LEU A 201 6.43 -8.16 -11.33
N LEU A 202 6.91 -8.78 -10.24
CA LEU A 202 7.07 -10.24 -10.17
C LEU A 202 5.71 -10.95 -10.19
N ALA A 203 4.69 -10.42 -9.50
CA ALA A 203 3.33 -10.95 -9.56
C ALA A 203 2.75 -10.85 -10.98
N LEU A 204 2.92 -9.70 -11.63
CA LEU A 204 2.52 -9.47 -13.01
C LEU A 204 3.24 -10.42 -13.98
N ALA A 205 4.54 -10.65 -13.80
CA ALA A 205 5.30 -11.61 -14.60
C ALA A 205 4.80 -13.05 -14.38
N ARG A 206 4.54 -13.45 -13.13
CA ARG A 206 4.00 -14.78 -12.77
C ARG A 206 2.62 -15.03 -13.38
N TYR A 207 1.80 -13.98 -13.48
CA TYR A 207 0.42 -14.05 -13.96
C TYR A 207 0.18 -13.22 -15.22
N ALA A 208 1.16 -13.15 -16.12
CA ALA A 208 1.08 -12.32 -17.32
C ALA A 208 -0.14 -12.69 -18.20
N GLY A 209 -0.54 -13.97 -18.22
CA GLY A 209 -1.72 -14.44 -18.95
C GLY A 209 -3.07 -14.01 -18.35
N ALA A 210 -3.09 -13.41 -17.15
CA ALA A 210 -4.32 -12.89 -16.55
C ALA A 210 -4.72 -11.50 -17.10
N LEU A 211 -3.82 -10.83 -17.81
CA LEU A 211 -4.06 -9.54 -18.44
C LEU A 211 -4.24 -9.71 -19.95
N ASP A 212 -5.12 -8.88 -20.51
CA ASP A 212 -5.23 -8.72 -21.95
C ASP A 212 -4.23 -7.66 -22.43
N TRP A 213 -3.12 -8.10 -23.02
CA TRP A 213 -2.06 -7.23 -23.52
C TRP A 213 -2.40 -6.50 -24.82
N SER A 214 -3.54 -6.81 -25.45
CA SER A 214 -4.06 -6.02 -26.57
C SER A 214 -4.68 -4.69 -26.11
N GLU A 215 -5.06 -4.60 -24.83
CA GLU A 215 -5.72 -3.45 -24.24
C GLU A 215 -4.73 -2.45 -23.63
N PRO A 216 -4.91 -1.12 -23.81
CA PRO A 216 -4.02 -0.11 -23.26
C PRO A 216 -3.87 -0.17 -21.72
N ARG A 217 -4.91 -0.61 -21.00
CA ARG A 217 -4.92 -0.69 -19.53
C ARG A 217 -3.82 -1.59 -18.96
N ALA A 218 -3.46 -2.67 -19.66
CA ALA A 218 -2.39 -3.57 -19.22
C ALA A 218 -1.02 -2.88 -19.26
N TRP A 219 -0.75 -2.13 -20.33
CA TRP A 219 0.49 -1.36 -20.49
C TRP A 219 0.56 -0.18 -19.54
N VAL A 220 -0.55 0.54 -19.32
CA VAL A 220 -0.62 1.62 -18.33
C VAL A 220 -0.31 1.08 -16.93
N TYR A 221 -0.85 -0.08 -16.57
CA TYR A 221 -0.56 -0.74 -15.30
C TYR A 221 0.92 -1.12 -15.17
N LEU A 222 1.52 -1.74 -16.21
CA LEU A 222 2.95 -2.07 -16.23
C LEU A 222 3.84 -0.82 -16.08
N LEU A 223 3.57 0.23 -16.86
CA LEU A 223 4.33 1.48 -16.80
C LEU A 223 4.21 2.15 -15.44
N PHE A 224 3.02 2.09 -14.83
CA PHE A 224 2.81 2.57 -13.47
C PHE A 224 3.70 1.80 -12.48
N LEU A 225 3.71 0.47 -12.52
CA LEU A 225 4.55 -0.34 -11.62
C LEU A 225 6.04 -0.11 -11.83
N LEU A 226 6.50 0.03 -13.09
CA LEU A 226 7.87 0.40 -13.40
C LEU A 226 8.23 1.76 -12.81
N SER A 227 7.32 2.74 -12.88
CA SER A 227 7.52 4.05 -12.26
C SER A 227 7.59 3.98 -10.74
N VAL A 228 6.79 3.13 -10.09
CA VAL A 228 6.82 2.89 -8.63
C VAL A 228 8.17 2.32 -8.21
N LEU A 229 8.64 1.28 -8.91
CA LEU A 229 9.96 0.68 -8.65
C LEU A 229 11.09 1.69 -8.88
N ALA A 230 11.04 2.46 -9.97
CA ALA A 230 12.07 3.45 -10.28
C ALA A 230 12.12 4.56 -9.22
N VAL A 231 10.97 5.12 -8.84
CA VAL A 231 10.85 6.15 -7.79
C VAL A 231 11.35 5.63 -6.44
N GLY A 232 10.87 4.46 -6.01
CA GLY A 232 11.27 3.87 -4.74
C GLY A 232 12.76 3.51 -4.71
N GLY A 233 13.25 2.86 -5.76
CA GLY A 233 14.65 2.42 -5.87
C GLY A 233 15.63 3.59 -5.96
N TYR A 234 15.32 4.59 -6.78
CA TYR A 234 16.11 5.82 -6.83
C TYR A 234 16.09 6.54 -5.47
N GLY A 235 14.90 6.70 -4.89
CA GLY A 235 14.74 7.46 -3.67
C GLY A 235 15.40 6.83 -2.46
N TRP A 236 15.35 5.51 -2.34
CA TRP A 236 16.03 4.78 -1.29
C TRP A 236 17.56 4.91 -1.39
N ARG A 237 18.13 4.77 -2.59
CA ARG A 237 19.57 4.91 -2.82
C ARG A 237 20.05 6.34 -2.56
N ALA A 238 19.32 7.34 -3.03
CA ALA A 238 19.63 8.75 -2.82
C ALA A 238 19.58 9.13 -1.32
N ALA A 239 18.55 8.69 -0.60
CA ALA A 239 18.44 8.93 0.83
C ALA A 239 19.56 8.22 1.64
N ALA A 240 20.01 7.04 1.20
CA ALA A 240 21.14 6.34 1.82
C ALA A 240 22.49 7.03 1.54
N SER A 241 22.66 7.75 0.42
CA SER A 241 23.84 8.60 0.21
C SER A 241 23.83 9.84 1.11
N VAL A 242 22.67 10.50 1.26
CA VAL A 242 22.54 11.69 2.12
C VAL A 242 22.84 11.33 3.58
N ALA A 243 22.25 10.25 4.09
CA ALA A 243 22.46 9.81 5.48
C ALA A 243 23.92 9.43 5.80
N ARG A 244 24.73 9.06 4.80
CA ARG A 244 26.16 8.76 4.98
C ARG A 244 27.05 10.01 4.92
N ALA A 245 26.58 11.08 4.28
CA ALA A 245 27.31 12.34 4.23
C ALA A 245 27.19 13.15 5.54
N GLU A 246 26.16 12.86 6.35
CA GLU A 246 25.90 13.51 7.64
C GLU A 246 26.51 12.77 8.86
N SER A 247 27.06 11.56 8.66
CA SER A 247 27.66 10.72 9.70
C SER A 247 29.18 10.85 9.75
#